data_AF-A0A968IPG5-F1
#
_entry.id   AF-A0A968IPG5-F1
#
_cell.length_a   1.000
_cell.length_b   1.000
_cell.length_c   1.000
_cell.angle_alpha   90.00
_cell.angle_beta   90.00
_cell.angle_gamma   90.00
#
_symmetry.space_group_name_H-M   'P 1'
#
loop_
_entity.id
_entity.type
_entity.pdbx_description
1 polymer ?
#
loop_
_entity_poly.entity_id
_entity_poly.type
_entity_poly.pdbx_seq_one_letter_code
_entity_poly.pdbx_strand_id
1 'polypeptide(L)' 'MKVRQHGIGKRRTWIKLHLAVDEATGEILAAVVSSNDWADPEVLPDLLEQIEPEIEQVSADGAYDTSDTRGQADHPTA' A
#
# COMPACT_ATOMS: atom_id res chain seq x y z
N MET A 1 -47.11 15.03 0.25
CA MET A 1 -46.05 14.02 0.49
C MET A 1 -44.70 14.70 0.40
N LYS A 2 -43.95 14.79 1.51
CA LYS A 2 -42.59 15.35 1.50
C LYS A 2 -41.62 14.22 1.13
N VAL A 3 -41.28 14.12 -0.14
CA VAL A 3 -40.25 13.21 -0.63
C VAL A 3 -38.91 13.78 -0.19
N ARG A 4 -38.18 13.06 0.68
CA ARG A 4 -36.80 13.44 1.02
C ARG A 4 -35.95 13.16 -0.22
N GLN A 5 -35.65 14.22 -0.97
CA GLN A 5 -34.90 14.13 -2.23
C GLN A 5 -33.42 13.74 -2.02
N HIS A 6 -32.93 13.81 -0.78
CA HIS A 6 -31.63 13.30 -0.35
C HIS A 6 -31.82 12.58 0.98
N GLY A 7 -32.00 11.26 0.95
CA GLY A 7 -31.56 10.45 2.08
C GLY A 7 -30.04 10.58 2.16
N ILE A 8 -29.48 10.71 3.36
CA ILE A 8 -28.04 10.61 3.59
C ILE A 8 -27.64 9.21 3.11
N GLY A 9 -27.20 9.10 1.86
CA GLY A 9 -26.58 7.90 1.34
C GLY A 9 -25.30 7.67 2.14
N LYS A 10 -25.00 6.41 2.50
CA LYS A 10 -23.70 6.04 3.04
C LYS A 10 -22.62 6.76 2.22
N ARG A 11 -21.78 7.58 2.86
CA ARG A 11 -20.66 8.24 2.17
C ARG A 11 -19.83 7.16 1.50
N ARG A 12 -19.54 7.35 0.21
CA ARG A 12 -18.53 6.56 -0.48
C ARG A 12 -17.18 6.92 0.14
N THR A 13 -16.55 5.97 0.80
CA THR A 13 -15.18 6.07 1.31
C THR A 13 -14.26 5.38 0.32
N TRP A 14 -13.09 5.97 0.08
CA TRP A 14 -12.04 5.36 -0.74
C TRP A 14 -11.22 4.38 0.11
N ILE A 15 -10.76 3.30 -0.51
CA ILE A 15 -9.78 2.37 0.04
C ILE A 15 -8.50 2.49 -0.77
N LYS A 16 -7.35 2.25 -0.14
CA LYS A 16 -6.05 2.24 -0.83
C LYS A 16 -5.71 0.79 -1.16
N LEU A 17 -5.19 0.58 -2.37
CA LEU A 17 -4.67 -0.71 -2.82
C LEU A 17 -3.17 -0.53 -3.06
N HIS A 18 -2.37 -1.25 -2.28
CA HIS A 18 -0.92 -1.30 -2.36
C HIS A 18 -0.53 -2.56 -3.13
N LEU A 19 0.27 -2.42 -4.18
CA LEU A 19 0.71 -3.53 -5.02
C LEU A 19 2.23 -3.56 -5.06
N ALA A 20 2.81 -4.74 -4.83
CA ALA A 20 4.21 -5.00 -5.12
C ALA A 20 4.30 -5.80 -6.42
N VAL A 21 5.13 -5.32 -7.34
CA VAL A 21 5.27 -5.89 -8.68
C VAL A 21 6.75 -6.11 -8.96
N ASP A 22 7.08 -7.27 -9.52
CA ASP A 22 8.41 -7.57 -10.05
C ASP A 22 8.64 -6.72 -11.31
N GLU A 23 9.68 -5.90 -11.32
CA GLU A 23 9.96 -4.99 -12.45
C GLU A 23 10.40 -5.75 -13.72
N ALA A 24 11.05 -6.91 -13.58
CA ALA A 24 11.59 -7.67 -14.69
C ALA A 24 10.53 -8.52 -15.41
N THR A 25 9.61 -9.12 -14.66
CA THR A 25 8.56 -10.01 -15.20
C THR A 25 7.19 -9.31 -15.29
N GLY A 26 6.96 -8.26 -14.51
CA GLY A 26 5.66 -7.60 -14.37
C GLY A 26 4.66 -8.39 -13.52
N GLU A 27 5.11 -9.41 -12.79
CA GLU A 27 4.25 -10.23 -11.94
C GLU A 27 3.94 -9.52 -10.61
N ILE A 28 2.70 -9.66 -10.12
CA ILE A 28 2.31 -9.11 -8.82
C ILE A 28 2.79 -10.09 -7.74
N LEU A 29 3.69 -9.64 -6.88
CA LEU A 29 4.27 -10.43 -5.79
C LEU A 29 3.44 -10.33 -4.51
N ALA A 30 2.85 -9.16 -4.24
CA ALA A 30 2.03 -8.94 -3.07
C ALA A 30 0.97 -7.85 -3.31
N ALA A 31 -0.12 -7.90 -2.53
CA ALA A 31 -1.17 -6.90 -2.58
C ALA A 31 -1.79 -6.70 -1.19
N VAL A 32 -1.91 -5.45 -0.74
CA VAL A 32 -2.58 -5.10 0.52
C VAL A 32 -3.65 -4.04 0.26
N VAL A 33 -4.81 -4.20 0.87
CA VAL A 33 -5.89 -3.20 0.85
C VAL A 33 -5.99 -2.57 2.24
N SER A 34 -5.86 -1.25 2.32
CA SER A 34 -6.01 -0.49 3.57
C SER A 34 -7.16 0.53 3.46
N SER A 35 -7.72 0.96 4.60
CA SER A 35 -8.66 2.08 4.59
C SER A 35 -7.91 3.40 4.43
N ASN A 36 -8.62 4.46 4.03
CA ASN A 36 -8.03 5.79 3.87
C ASN A 36 -7.44 6.39 5.16
N ASP A 37 -7.73 5.79 6.32
CA ASP A 37 -7.23 6.25 7.62
C ASP A 37 -5.80 5.77 7.89
N TRP A 38 -5.30 4.79 7.13
CA TRP A 38 -3.95 4.23 7.28
C TRP A 38 -2.93 5.00 6.44
N ALA A 39 -1.78 5.27 7.07
CA ALA A 39 -0.64 5.87 6.38
C ALA A 39 0.09 4.81 5.54
N ASP A 40 0.57 5.19 4.36
CA ASP A 40 1.22 4.28 3.42
C ASP A 40 2.47 3.55 4.01
N PRO A 41 3.30 4.19 4.87
CA PRO A 41 4.42 3.51 5.53
C PRO A 41 4.01 2.42 6.52
N GLU A 42 2.84 2.53 7.14
CA GLU A 42 2.36 1.55 8.12
C GLU A 42 1.97 0.22 7.48
N VAL A 43 1.68 0.24 6.17
CA VAL A 43 1.28 -0.93 5.39
C VAL A 43 2.49 -1.64 4.75
N LEU A 44 3.67 -0.99 4.76
CA LEU A 44 4.87 -1.50 4.13
C LEU A 44 5.34 -2.86 4.72
N PRO A 45 5.42 -3.06 6.05
CA PRO A 45 5.84 -4.34 6.62
C PRO A 45 4.94 -5.51 6.18
N ASP A 46 3.62 -5.33 6.28
CA ASP A 46 2.63 -6.33 5.88
C ASP A 46 2.69 -6.67 4.39
N LEU A 47 3.12 -5.72 3.55
CA LEU A 47 3.32 -5.93 2.12
C LEU A 47 4.62 -6.70 1.84
N LEU A 48 5.71 -6.40 2.58
CA LEU A 48 7.00 -7.08 2.43
C LEU A 48 6.95 -8.52 2.97
N GLU A 49 6.22 -8.79 4.05
CA GLU A 49 6.04 -10.15 4.58
C GLU A 49 5.37 -11.13 3.60
N GLN A 50 4.63 -10.63 2.61
CA GLN A 50 3.99 -11.45 1.59
C GLN A 50 4.94 -11.80 0.42
N ILE A 51 6.09 -11.14 0.34
CA ILE A 51 7.07 -11.36 -0.73
C ILE A 51 8.08 -12.39 -0.20
N GLU A 52 7.99 -13.63 -0.71
CA GLU A 52 8.91 -14.71 -0.38
C GLU A 52 10.37 -14.53 -0.87
N PRO A 53 10.65 -13.95 -2.06
CA PRO A 53 12.02 -13.71 -2.50
C PRO A 53 12.68 -12.53 -1.77
N GLU A 54 14.01 -12.57 -1.68
CA GLU A 54 14.80 -11.46 -1.14
C GLU A 54 14.69 -10.23 -2.06
N ILE A 55 14.29 -9.10 -1.48
CA ILE A 55 14.02 -7.87 -2.22
C ILE A 55 15.31 -7.05 -2.28
N GLU A 56 15.91 -6.95 -3.47
CA GLU A 56 17.13 -6.15 -3.66
C GLU A 56 16.86 -4.64 -3.71
N GLN A 57 15.68 -4.22 -4.21
CA GLN A 57 15.32 -2.81 -4.35
C GLN A 57 13.79 -2.64 -4.36
N VAL A 58 13.30 -1.63 -3.65
CA VAL A 58 11.90 -1.19 -3.70
C VAL A 58 11.82 0.19 -4.32
N SER A 59 11.03 0.32 -5.39
CA SER A 59 10.65 1.62 -5.96
C SER A 59 9.21 1.93 -5.54
N ALA A 60 9.04 2.92 -4.69
CA ALA A 60 7.73 3.36 -4.21
C ALA A 60 7.50 4.83 -4.57
N ASP A 61 6.23 5.27 -4.53
CA ASP A 61 5.95 6.69 -4.70
C ASP A 61 6.40 7.49 -3.47
N GLY A 62 6.50 8.81 -3.62
CA GLY A 62 6.99 9.67 -2.54
C GLY A 62 6.12 9.66 -1.26
N ALA A 63 4.94 9.02 -1.25
CA ALA A 63 4.18 8.82 -0.02
C ALA A 63 4.86 7.81 0.92
N TYR A 64 5.76 6.98 0.38
CA TYR A 64 6.61 6.06 1.12
C TYR A 64 7.97 6.65 1.50
N ASP A 65 8.31 7.89 1.12
CA ASP A 65 9.55 8.56 1.53
C ASP A 65 9.47 9.10 2.97
N THR A 66 9.37 8.20 3.95
CA THR A 66 9.55 8.53 5.38
C THR A 66 10.91 8.04 5.86
N SER A 67 11.47 8.69 6.89
CA SER A 67 12.79 8.35 7.40
C SER A 67 12.94 6.91 7.91
N ASP A 68 11.82 6.23 8.23
CA ASP A 68 11.76 4.84 8.72
C ASP A 68 11.66 3.77 7.61
N THR A 69 11.20 4.12 6.40
CA THR A 69 11.05 3.16 5.29
C THR A 69 12.36 2.89 4.57
N ARG A 70 13.26 3.88 4.56
CA ARG A 70 14.60 3.75 3.95
C ARG A 70 15.39 2.59 4.55
N GLY A 71 15.26 2.34 5.85
CA GLY A 71 15.92 1.20 6.52
C GLY A 71 15.25 -0.16 6.33
N GLN A 72 13.99 -0.20 5.86
CA GLN A 72 13.27 -1.46 5.59
C GLN A 72 13.45 -1.94 4.13
N ALA A 73 13.73 -1.01 3.21
CA ALA A 73 14.15 -1.32 1.85
C ALA A 73 15.64 -1.66 1.76
N ASP A 74 16.47 -1.13 2.67
CA ASP A 74 17.91 -1.40 2.76
C ASP A 74 18.17 -2.57 3.74
N HIS A 75 17.72 -3.79 3.43
CA HIS A 75 18.30 -4.96 4.09
C HIS A 75 19.74 -5.15 3.57
N PRO A 76 20.78 -5.18 4.42
CA PRO A 76 22.15 -5.25 3.96
C PRO A 76 22.43 -6.62 3.35
N THR A 77 22.78 -6.65 2.07
CA THR A 77 23.56 -7.74 1.48
C THR A 77 24.81 -7.97 2.34
N ALA A 78 24.87 -9.13 2.98
CA ALA A 78 26.09 -9.67 3.59
C ALA A 78 26.34 -11.07 3.03
#